data_AF-A0A0L9VCK1-F1
#
_entry.id   AF-A0A0L9VCK1-F1
#
_cell.length_a   1.000
_cell.length_b   1.000
_cell.length_c   1.000
_cell.angle_alpha   90.00
_cell.angle_beta   90.00
_cell.angle_gamma   90.00
#
_symmetry.space_group_name_H-M   'P 1'
#
loop_
_entity.id
_entity.type
_entity.pdbx_description
1 polymer ?
#
loop_
_entity_poly.entity_id
_entity_poly.type
_entity_poly.pdbx_seq_one_letter_code
_entity_poly.pdbx_strand_id
1 'polypeptide(L)' 'MQIIEQFQKCHVEHPIAKFFGECTDLKIKLDRCFREEKALKRKANFEESKKLKEQLRILRKENAASSSQ' A
#
# COMPACT_ATOMS: atom_id res chain seq x y z
N MET A 1 -5.03 -14.17 4.56
CA MET A 1 -5.07 -13.89 6.01
C MET A 1 -4.24 -14.88 6.83
N GLN A 2 -4.24 -16.17 6.51
CA GLN A 2 -3.55 -17.22 7.28
C GLN A 2 -2.03 -17.02 7.52
N ILE A 3 -1.32 -16.32 6.63
CA ILE A 3 0.14 -16.10 6.75
C ILE A 3 0.49 -15.18 7.93
N ILE A 4 -0.35 -14.19 8.23
CA ILE A 4 -0.12 -13.25 9.35
C ILE A 4 -0.24 -14.00 10.68
N GLU A 5 -1.26 -14.84 10.82
CA GLU A 5 -1.49 -15.64 12.03
C GLU A 5 -0.34 -16.63 12.27
N GLN A 6 0.15 -17.30 11.22
CA GLN A 6 1.29 -18.21 11.32
C GLN A 6 2.58 -17.48 11.72
N PHE A 7 2.82 -16.30 11.16
CA PHE A 7 3.98 -15.48 11.53
C PHE A 7 3.90 -15.02 13.00
N GLN A 8 2.73 -14.60 13.46
CA GLN A 8 2.49 -14.23 14.86
C GLN A 8 2.67 -15.43 15.80
N LYS A 9 2.14 -16.62 15.45
CA LYS A 9 2.35 -17.85 16.21
C LYS A 9 3.84 -18.18 16.34
N CYS A 10 4.60 -18.12 15.25
CA CYS A 10 6.05 -18.34 15.28
C CYS A 10 6.76 -17.35 16.23
N HIS A 11 6.37 -16.08 16.24
CA HIS A 11 6.94 -15.08 17.16
C HIS A 11 6.60 -15.32 18.64
N VAL A 12 5.45 -15.92 18.93
CA VAL A 12 4.99 -16.27 20.28
C VAL A 12 5.68 -17.54 20.78
N GLU A 13 5.80 -18.55 19.92
CA GLU A 13 6.46 -19.83 20.23
C GLU A 13 7.99 -19.70 20.33
N HIS A 14 8.58 -18.79 19.56
CA HIS A 14 10.03 -18.58 19.47
C HIS A 14 10.44 -17.16 19.89
N PRO A 15 10.21 -16.74 21.16
CA PRO A 15 10.45 -15.37 21.59
C PRO A 15 11.92 -14.94 21.50
N ILE A 16 12.86 -15.88 21.62
CA ILE A 16 14.31 -15.64 21.47
C ILE A 16 14.78 -16.04 20.06
N ALA A 17 14.40 -17.22 19.57
CA ALA A 17 14.85 -17.73 18.27
C ALA A 17 14.32 -16.92 17.06
N LYS A 18 13.25 -16.13 17.23
CA LYS A 18 12.82 -15.14 16.21
C LYS A 18 13.93 -14.16 15.83
N PHE A 19 14.82 -13.80 16.75
CA PHE A 19 15.94 -12.88 16.49
C PHE A 19 17.09 -13.58 15.77
N PHE A 20 17.12 -14.91 15.78
CA PHE A 20 18.09 -15.73 15.07
C PHE A 20 17.57 -16.21 13.70
N GLY A 21 16.37 -15.80 13.31
CA GLY A 21 15.84 -16.02 11.96
C GLY A 21 14.91 -17.23 11.81
N GLU A 22 14.49 -17.89 12.88
CA GLU A 22 13.57 -19.04 12.86
C GLU A 22 12.28 -18.76 12.07
N CYS A 23 11.77 -17.52 12.14
CA CYS A 23 10.53 -17.11 11.48
C CYS A 23 10.74 -16.42 10.12
N THR A 24 11.95 -16.45 9.55
CA THR A 24 12.31 -15.67 8.35
C THR A 24 11.54 -16.12 7.11
N ASP A 25 11.30 -17.42 6.93
CA ASP A 25 10.57 -17.92 5.77
C ASP A 25 9.11 -17.45 5.75
N LEU A 26 8.46 -17.42 6.92
CA LEU A 26 7.11 -16.86 7.07
C LEU A 26 7.10 -15.35 6.80
N LYS A 27 8.14 -14.64 7.26
CA LYS A 27 8.32 -13.21 6.97
C LYS A 27 8.45 -12.93 5.48
N ILE A 28 9.27 -13.70 4.75
CA ILE A 28 9.47 -13.52 3.30
C ILE A 28 8.15 -13.67 2.55
N LYS A 29 7.37 -14.70 2.89
CA LYS A 29 6.05 -14.93 2.27
C LYS A 29 5.08 -13.79 2.56
N LEU A 30 5.09 -13.29 3.80
CA LEU A 30 4.27 -12.15 4.20
C LEU A 30 4.65 -10.87 3.45
N ASP A 31 5.95 -10.57 3.37
CA ASP A 31 6.48 -9.41 2.67
C ASP A 31 6.15 -9.44 1.18
N ARG A 32 6.21 -10.61 0.54
CA ARG A 32 5.81 -10.78 -0.86
C ARG A 32 4.35 -10.40 -1.07
N CYS A 33 3.46 -10.90 -0.22
CA CYS A 33 2.02 -10.60 -0.28
C CYS A 33 1.78 -9.08 -0.15
N PHE A 34 2.39 -8.43 0.84
CA PHE A 34 2.23 -6.99 1.03
C PHE A 34 2.83 -6.16 -0.10
N ARG A 35 3.93 -6.61 -0.73
CA ARG A 35 4.50 -5.93 -1.89
C ARG A 35 3.56 -5.98 -3.09
N GLU A 36 2.96 -7.13 -3.36
CA GLU A 36 1.99 -7.31 -4.44
C GLU A 36 0.74 -6.43 -4.19
N GLU A 37 0.20 -6.46 -2.98
CA GLU A 37 -0.96 -5.63 -2.60
C GLU A 37 -0.65 -4.13 -2.71
N LYS A 38 0.53 -3.71 -2.23
CA LYS A 38 0.99 -2.32 -2.29
C LYS A 38 1.17 -1.85 -3.74
N ALA A 39 1.65 -2.72 -4.64
CA ALA A 39 1.79 -2.40 -6.05
C ALA A 39 0.42 -2.17 -6.73
N LEU A 40 -0.56 -3.04 -6.46
CA LEU A 40 -1.92 -2.90 -6.96
C LEU A 40 -2.56 -1.59 -6.48
N LYS A 41 -2.51 -1.33 -5.17
CA LYS A 41 -3.04 -0.09 -4.56
C LYS A 41 -2.35 1.16 -5.11
N ARG A 42 -1.03 1.12 -5.28
CA ARG A 42 -0.28 2.25 -5.86
C ARG A 42 -0.74 2.57 -7.28
N LYS A 43 -0.99 1.54 -8.10
CA LYS A 43 -1.47 1.73 -9.47
C LYS A 43 -2.86 2.37 -9.48
N ALA A 44 -3.79 1.84 -8.67
CA ALA A 44 -5.15 2.40 -8.55
C ALA A 44 -5.12 3.87 -8.08
N ASN A 45 -4.37 4.15 -7.00
CA ASN A 45 -4.24 5.51 -6.47
C ASN A 45 -3.62 6.48 -7.48
N PHE A 46 -2.67 6.01 -8.30
CA PHE A 46 -2.05 6.83 -9.34
C PHE A 46 -3.06 7.22 -10.44
N GLU A 47 -3.87 6.28 -10.88
CA GLU A 47 -4.93 6.52 -11.89
C GLU A 47 -6.00 7.48 -11.34
N GLU A 48 -6.43 7.29 -10.09
CA GLU A 48 -7.39 8.17 -9.43
C GLU A 48 -6.83 9.58 -9.24
N SER A 49 -5.59 9.69 -8.77
CA SER A 49 -4.90 10.99 -8.63
C SER A 49 -4.77 11.73 -9.95
N LYS A 50 -4.55 11.01 -11.06
CA LYS A 50 -4.48 11.59 -12.40
C LYS A 50 -5.83 12.16 -12.84
N LYS A 51 -6.93 11.44 -12.61
CA LYS A 51 -8.29 11.90 -12.91
C LYS A 51 -8.64 13.15 -12.11
N LEU A 52 -8.39 13.11 -10.80
CA LEU A 52 -8.65 14.24 -9.91
C LEU A 52 -7.84 15.47 -10.33
N LYS A 53 -6.54 15.29 -10.65
CA LYS A 53 -5.68 16.38 -11.11
C LYS A 53 -6.20 17.04 -12.39
N GLU A 54 -6.74 16.25 -13.32
CA GLU A 54 -7.32 16.79 -14.55
C GLU A 54 -8.61 17.58 -14.28
N GLN A 55 -9.50 17.05 -13.45
CA GLN A 55 -10.73 17.73 -13.04
C GLN A 55 -10.44 19.07 -12.36
N LEU A 56 -9.47 19.09 -11.44
CA LEU A 56 -9.04 20.32 -10.77
C LEU A 56 -8.42 21.33 -11.76
N ARG A 57 -7.74 20.86 -12.81
CA ARG A 57 -7.19 21.72 -13.85
C ARG A 57 -8.28 22.40 -14.67
N ILE A 58 -9.34 21.66 -15.03
CA ILE A 58 -10.49 22.19 -15.76
C ILE A 58 -11.20 23.24 -14.90
N LEU A 59 -11.57 22.88 -13.67
CA LEU A 59 -12.26 23.78 -12.73
C LEU A 59 -11.48 25.09 -12.50
N ARG A 60 -10.16 25.02 -12.38
CA ARG A 60 -9.31 26.22 -12.23
C ARG A 60 -9.35 27.13 -13.46
N LYS A 61 -9.39 26.56 -14.67
CA LYS A 61 -9.50 27.34 -15.90
C LYS A 61 -10.87 28.01 -16.04
N GLU A 62 -11.93 27.28 -15.71
CA GLU A 62 -13.30 27.81 -15.70
C GLU A 62 -13.41 28.98 -14.72
N ASN A 63 -12.93 28.82 -13.49
CA ASN A 63 -12.93 29.88 -12.48
C ASN A 63 -12.09 31.10 -12.89
N ALA A 64 -10.96 30.90 -13.58
CA ALA A 64 -10.15 32.01 -14.08
C ALA A 64 -10.85 32.77 -15.21
N ALA A 65 -11.55 32.06 -16.09
CA ALA A 65 -12.35 32.65 -17.16
C ALA A 65 -13.56 33.44 -16.62
N SER A 66 -14.27 32.88 -15.63
CA SER A 66 -15.42 33.54 -15.00
C SER A 66 -15.03 34.75 -14.15
N SER A 67 -13.82 34.78 -13.60
CA SER A 67 -13.31 35.92 -12.81
C SER A 67 -12.81 37.07 -13.68
N SER A 68 -12.71 36.87 -15.00
CA SER A 68 -12.23 37.88 -15.97
C SER A 68 -13.38 38.57 -16.74
N GLN A 69 -14.65 38.35 -16.32
CA GLN A 69 -15.85 38.98 -16.86
C GLN A 69 -16.49 39.94 -15.85
#